data_AF-D9XLI4-F1
#
_entry.id   AF-D9XLI4-F1
#
_cell.length_a   1.000
_cell.length_b   1.000
_cell.length_c   1.000
_cell.angle_alpha   90.00
_cell.angle_beta   90.00
_cell.angle_gamma   90.00
#
_symmetry.space_group_name_H-M   'P 1'
#
loop_
_entity.id
_entity.type
_entity.pdbx_description
1 polymer ?
#
loop_
_entity_poly.entity_id
_entity_poly.type
_entity_poly.pdbx_seq_one_letter_code
_entity_poly.pdbx_strand_id
1 'polypeptide(L)'
;MAGTVFDLQTDVELEESAPRGHSARLEQTLLQARTLIEYTVSLHRRRPATVSGMTHTDAEVTAETLDRLIGRARRSVNVALTGSAGYVEAVLRRLVQVPSGVTVRVLCNPAALDVAPARLRSLPTVRVLRHELCGIVVVDGMSAFLRLGNEGAADERAAVVTDRAAVSTLQLLYAGAWSRGRRLVDHPEPSPRLRSELTRRILEQLRSGRTDATAAGALQVSLRTYRRHVAEIMRELDASSRFQAGVRAVELGLLHETR
;
A
#
# COMPACT_ATOMS: atom_id res chain seq x y z
N MET A 1 43.34 46.07 40.26
CA MET A 1 43.46 44.89 39.36
C MET A 1 42.77 45.24 38.05
N ALA A 2 43.43 44.90 36.95
CA ALA A 2 43.13 45.18 35.52
C ALA A 2 41.67 44.90 35.10
N GLY A 3 41.10 45.40 34.00
CA GLY A 3 41.56 46.20 32.85
C GLY A 3 40.57 46.04 31.66
N THR A 4 40.54 47.03 30.75
CA THR A 4 40.28 46.93 29.27
C THR A 4 38.85 46.56 28.79
N VAL A 5 38.00 47.44 28.21
CA VAL A 5 37.96 48.12 26.86
C VAL A 5 37.33 47.26 25.72
N PHE A 6 36.24 47.79 25.11
CA PHE A 6 35.66 47.59 23.74
C PHE A 6 35.33 46.14 23.28
N ASP A 7 34.32 45.82 22.46
CA ASP A 7 33.89 46.46 21.20
C ASP A 7 32.47 46.00 20.76
N LEU A 8 31.92 46.73 19.80
CA LEU A 8 30.67 46.54 19.07
C LEU A 8 30.71 45.33 18.08
N GLN A 9 29.50 45.02 17.57
CA GLN A 9 29.15 44.48 16.24
C GLN A 9 28.74 43.00 16.07
N THR A 10 27.50 42.85 15.56
CA THR A 10 26.96 41.82 14.62
C THR A 10 26.89 40.37 15.13
N ASP A 11 25.87 39.55 14.90
CA ASP A 11 24.93 39.44 13.79
C ASP A 11 23.65 38.68 14.20
N VAL A 12 22.60 38.94 13.43
CA VAL A 12 21.37 38.17 13.16
C VAL A 12 21.35 36.71 13.65
N GLU A 13 20.39 36.36 14.52
CA GLU A 13 19.75 35.03 14.46
C GLU A 13 18.23 35.15 14.54
N LEU A 14 17.61 34.76 13.43
CA LEU A 14 16.18 34.55 13.23
C LEU A 14 15.71 33.43 14.16
N GLU A 15 14.93 33.75 15.19
CA GLU A 15 14.18 32.73 15.95
C GLU A 15 12.99 32.22 15.12
N GLU A 16 13.28 31.18 14.35
CA GLU A 16 12.37 30.30 13.62
C GLU A 16 11.46 29.52 14.60
N SER A 17 10.45 30.18 15.16
CA SER A 17 9.47 29.57 16.07
C SER A 17 8.30 28.91 15.34
N ALA A 18 8.52 27.84 14.56
CA ALA A 18 7.43 26.98 14.08
C ALA A 18 7.86 25.55 13.69
N PRO A 19 7.72 24.56 14.60
CA PRO A 19 7.21 23.25 14.16
C PRO A 19 6.18 22.60 15.10
N ARG A 20 5.94 23.13 16.31
CA ARG A 20 5.08 22.47 17.32
C ARG A 20 3.58 22.59 17.04
N GLY A 21 3.14 23.68 16.41
CA GLY A 21 1.72 23.93 16.12
C GLY A 21 1.13 23.03 15.04
N HIS A 22 1.94 22.56 14.08
CA HIS A 22 1.46 21.68 13.00
C HIS A 22 1.18 20.26 13.51
N SER A 23 2.04 19.73 14.39
CA SER A 23 1.83 18.43 15.04
C SER A 23 0.60 18.44 15.92
N ALA A 24 0.43 19.49 16.74
CA ALA A 24 -0.76 19.64 17.59
C ALA A 24 -2.05 19.77 16.76
N ARG A 25 -2.00 20.51 15.64
CA ARG A 25 -3.15 20.66 14.74
C ARG A 25 -3.48 19.35 14.00
N LEU A 26 -2.47 18.59 13.60
CA LEU A 26 -2.65 17.27 12.98
C LEU A 26 -3.22 16.27 13.98
N GLU A 27 -2.69 16.22 15.19
CA GLU A 27 -3.18 15.38 16.29
C GLU A 27 -4.65 15.71 16.62
N GLN A 28 -4.99 16.99 16.70
CA GLN A 28 -6.35 17.43 16.94
C GLN A 28 -7.29 17.09 15.77
N THR A 29 -6.80 17.17 14.54
CA THR A 29 -7.56 16.75 13.35
C THR A 29 -7.81 15.24 13.35
N LEU A 30 -6.82 14.43 13.74
CA LEU A 30 -6.94 12.98 13.86
C LEU A 30 -7.88 12.57 14.98
N LEU A 31 -7.85 13.27 16.13
CA LEU A 31 -8.79 13.06 17.23
C LEU A 31 -10.22 13.40 16.81
N GLN A 32 -10.43 14.51 16.09
CA GLN A 32 -11.75 14.87 15.55
C GLN A 32 -12.27 13.84 14.53
N ALA A 33 -11.41 13.36 13.63
CA ALA A 33 -11.76 12.30 12.69
C ALA A 33 -12.14 11.01 13.43
N ARG A 34 -11.40 10.63 14.47
CA ARG A 34 -11.72 9.50 15.34
C ARG A 34 -13.09 9.67 16.00
N THR A 35 -13.38 10.83 16.58
CA THR A 35 -14.69 11.09 17.21
C THR A 35 -15.83 11.03 16.21
N LEU A 36 -15.65 11.52 14.98
CA LEU A 36 -16.67 11.43 13.93
C LEU A 36 -16.89 9.98 13.46
N ILE A 37 -15.82 9.19 13.36
CA ILE A 37 -15.90 7.76 13.06
C ILE A 37 -16.61 7.02 14.20
N GLU A 38 -16.22 7.24 15.45
CA GLU A 38 -16.83 6.64 16.63
C GLU A 38 -18.31 7.05 16.77
N TYR A 39 -18.63 8.32 16.51
CA TYR A 39 -20.00 8.84 16.51
C TYR A 39 -20.84 8.20 15.40
N THR A 40 -20.30 8.07 14.18
CA THR A 40 -20.99 7.41 13.07
C THR A 40 -21.20 5.92 13.34
N VAL A 41 -20.19 5.24 13.88
CA VAL A 41 -20.28 3.83 14.32
C VAL A 41 -21.30 3.66 15.45
N SER A 42 -21.36 4.60 16.39
CA SER A 42 -22.29 4.61 17.53
C SER A 42 -23.74 4.88 17.10
N LEU A 43 -23.95 5.83 16.18
CA LEU A 43 -25.24 6.10 15.57
C LEU A 43 -25.79 4.85 14.84
N HIS A 44 -24.91 4.10 14.19
CA HIS A 44 -25.27 2.85 13.50
C HIS A 44 -25.36 1.65 14.44
N ARG A 45 -24.90 1.74 15.71
CA ARG A 45 -24.98 0.65 16.69
C ARG A 45 -26.44 0.29 17.08
N ARG A 46 -27.41 1.19 16.84
CA ARG A 46 -28.85 0.95 17.09
C ARG A 46 -29.60 0.24 15.96
N ARG A 47 -28.95 -0.03 14.83
CA ARG A 47 -29.43 -0.96 13.81
C ARG A 47 -28.33 -1.98 13.61
N PRO A 48 -28.51 -3.26 14.01
CA PRO A 48 -27.51 -4.25 13.67
C PRO A 48 -27.39 -4.26 12.13
N ALA A 49 -26.29 -3.72 11.62
CA ALA A 49 -25.89 -3.95 10.24
C ALA A 49 -25.94 -5.46 10.07
N THR A 50 -26.78 -5.96 9.16
CA THR A 50 -26.85 -7.39 8.90
C THR A 50 -25.56 -7.78 8.19
N VAL A 51 -24.51 -8.02 8.97
CA VAL A 51 -23.29 -8.72 8.53
C VAL A 51 -23.75 -10.15 8.34
N SER A 52 -24.12 -10.48 7.12
CA SER A 52 -24.64 -11.80 6.79
C SER A 52 -23.45 -12.74 6.71
N GLY A 53 -23.08 -13.33 7.84
CA GLY A 53 -22.03 -14.33 7.97
C GLY A 53 -20.63 -13.74 8.02
N MET A 54 -20.04 -13.75 9.22
CA MET A 54 -18.59 -13.78 9.37
C MET A 54 -18.21 -15.26 9.37
N THR A 55 -17.67 -15.74 8.26
CA THR A 55 -17.28 -17.15 8.12
C THR A 55 -15.77 -17.28 8.23
N HIS A 56 -15.30 -18.35 8.90
CA HIS A 56 -13.94 -18.81 8.68
C HIS A 56 -13.80 -19.18 7.21
N THR A 57 -12.70 -18.72 6.63
CA THR A 57 -12.55 -18.62 5.18
C THR A 57 -11.93 -19.90 4.66
N ASP A 58 -12.76 -20.88 4.33
CA ASP A 58 -12.32 -21.85 3.34
C ASP A 58 -12.18 -21.12 1.99
N ALA A 59 -11.09 -21.39 1.27
CA ALA A 59 -10.80 -20.77 -0.02
C ALA A 59 -11.92 -21.02 -1.03
N GLU A 60 -12.59 -22.18 -0.94
CA GLU A 60 -13.71 -22.55 -1.80
C GLU A 60 -14.97 -21.71 -1.51
N VAL A 61 -15.34 -21.55 -0.23
CA VAL A 61 -16.48 -20.71 0.19
C VAL A 61 -16.28 -19.24 -0.22
N THR A 62 -15.03 -18.79 -0.18
CA THR A 62 -14.64 -17.45 -0.64
C THR A 62 -14.84 -17.27 -2.12
N ALA A 63 -14.36 -18.24 -2.89
CA ALA A 63 -14.48 -18.26 -4.34
C ALA A 63 -15.96 -18.20 -4.74
N GLU A 64 -16.82 -19.06 -4.17
CA GLU A 64 -18.25 -19.07 -4.43
C GLU A 64 -18.92 -17.74 -4.06
N THR A 65 -18.53 -17.16 -2.92
CA THR A 65 -19.07 -15.87 -2.47
C THR A 65 -18.69 -14.72 -3.41
N LEU A 66 -17.44 -14.69 -3.87
CA LEU A 66 -16.97 -13.72 -4.86
C LEU A 66 -17.68 -13.90 -6.21
N ASP A 67 -17.92 -15.14 -6.65
CA ASP A 67 -18.71 -15.43 -7.87
C ASP A 67 -20.11 -14.85 -7.77
N ARG A 68 -20.80 -15.13 -6.66
CA ARG A 68 -22.17 -14.64 -6.43
C ARG A 68 -22.24 -13.12 -6.35
N LEU A 69 -21.22 -12.46 -5.80
CA LEU A 69 -21.20 -11.00 -5.68
C LEU A 69 -20.85 -10.33 -7.01
N ILE A 70 -19.73 -10.71 -7.64
CA ILE A 70 -19.25 -10.09 -8.87
C ILE A 70 -20.19 -10.40 -10.04
N GLY A 71 -20.74 -11.63 -10.11
CA GLY A 71 -21.70 -12.03 -11.14
C GLY A 71 -23.01 -11.25 -11.12
N ARG A 72 -23.33 -10.55 -10.03
CA ARG A 72 -24.52 -9.68 -9.92
C ARG A 72 -24.25 -8.22 -10.28
N ALA A 73 -23.01 -7.86 -10.64
CA ALA A 73 -22.64 -6.49 -10.93
C ALA A 73 -23.34 -5.97 -12.19
N ARG A 74 -23.97 -4.79 -12.09
CA ARG A 74 -24.65 -4.12 -13.19
C ARG A 74 -24.07 -2.75 -13.53
N ARG A 75 -23.35 -2.12 -12.61
CA ARG A 75 -22.88 -0.73 -12.74
C ARG A 75 -21.40 -0.59 -12.43
N SER A 76 -20.94 -1.13 -11.30
CA SER A 76 -19.55 -0.98 -10.89
C SER A 76 -19.05 -2.11 -10.00
N VAL A 77 -17.78 -2.45 -10.17
CA VAL A 77 -17.01 -3.31 -9.25
C VAL A 77 -15.76 -2.54 -8.84
N ASN A 78 -15.66 -2.23 -7.54
CA ASN A 78 -14.52 -1.52 -6.96
C ASN A 78 -13.75 -2.49 -6.07
N VAL A 79 -12.48 -2.73 -6.37
CA VAL A 79 -11.66 -3.76 -5.72
C VAL A 79 -10.42 -3.14 -5.10
N ALA A 80 -10.11 -3.49 -3.85
CA ALA A 80 -8.76 -3.35 -3.31
C ALA A 80 -8.11 -4.74 -3.15
N LEU A 81 -7.00 -4.92 -3.84
CA LEU A 81 -6.19 -6.13 -3.84
C LEU A 81 -5.02 -5.98 -2.87
N THR A 82 -4.82 -7.02 -2.08
CA THR A 82 -3.76 -7.16 -1.08
C THR A 82 -2.97 -8.42 -1.39
N GLY A 83 -1.67 -8.45 -1.08
CA GLY A 83 -0.68 -9.46 -1.53
C GLY A 83 -0.94 -10.96 -1.33
N SER A 84 -2.09 -11.38 -0.78
CA SER A 84 -2.49 -12.78 -0.75
C SER A 84 -2.68 -13.34 -2.16
N ALA A 85 -1.78 -14.23 -2.58
CA ALA A 85 -1.76 -14.72 -3.97
C ALA A 85 -3.07 -15.40 -4.37
N GLY A 86 -3.63 -16.22 -3.47
CA GLY A 86 -4.91 -16.91 -3.67
C GLY A 86 -6.07 -15.93 -3.85
N TYR A 87 -6.16 -14.90 -3.00
CA TYR A 87 -7.20 -13.88 -3.10
C TYR A 87 -7.06 -13.02 -4.38
N VAL A 88 -5.84 -12.56 -4.67
CA VAL A 88 -5.55 -11.77 -5.88
C VAL A 88 -5.98 -12.53 -7.12
N GLU A 89 -5.55 -13.78 -7.23
CA GLU A 89 -5.84 -14.63 -8.37
C GLU A 89 -7.34 -14.95 -8.48
N ALA A 90 -8.00 -15.21 -7.34
CA ALA A 90 -9.44 -15.47 -7.29
C ALA A 90 -10.26 -14.27 -7.77
N VAL A 91 -9.92 -13.04 -7.33
CA VAL A 91 -10.64 -11.85 -7.77
C VAL A 91 -10.37 -11.53 -9.23
N LEU A 92 -9.09 -11.55 -9.66
CA LEU A 92 -8.73 -11.22 -11.04
C LEU A 92 -9.38 -12.15 -12.05
N ARG A 93 -9.49 -13.45 -11.77
CA ARG A 93 -10.18 -14.42 -12.64
C ARG A 93 -11.63 -14.03 -12.91
N ARG A 94 -12.30 -13.46 -11.92
CA ARG A 94 -13.72 -13.05 -11.97
C ARG A 94 -13.89 -11.69 -12.64
N LEU A 95 -12.95 -10.77 -12.46
CA LEU A 95 -13.00 -9.46 -13.12
C LEU A 95 -12.97 -9.56 -14.65
N VAL A 96 -12.34 -10.59 -15.21
CA VAL A 96 -12.35 -10.85 -16.67
C VAL A 96 -13.74 -11.25 -17.18
N GLN A 97 -14.58 -11.81 -16.31
CA GLN A 97 -15.94 -12.25 -16.65
C GLN A 97 -16.98 -11.13 -16.48
N VAL A 98 -16.57 -9.97 -15.96
CA VAL A 98 -17.47 -8.83 -15.76
C VAL A 98 -17.89 -8.25 -17.11
N PRO A 99 -19.20 -7.99 -17.36
CA PRO A 99 -19.65 -7.41 -18.61
C PRO A 99 -19.01 -6.04 -18.91
N SER A 100 -18.75 -5.73 -20.18
CA SER A 100 -18.08 -4.50 -20.61
C SER A 100 -18.79 -3.19 -20.21
N GLY A 101 -20.10 -3.24 -19.92
CA GLY A 101 -20.87 -2.08 -19.43
C GLY A 101 -20.67 -1.76 -17.94
N VAL A 102 -19.98 -2.62 -17.18
CA VAL A 102 -19.75 -2.45 -15.75
C VAL A 102 -18.39 -1.77 -15.54
N THR A 103 -18.37 -0.69 -14.75
CA THR A 103 -17.12 0.01 -14.44
C THR A 103 -16.29 -0.77 -13.42
N VAL A 104 -15.15 -1.30 -13.84
CA VAL A 104 -14.21 -2.00 -12.95
C VAL A 104 -13.07 -1.06 -12.54
N ARG A 105 -12.87 -0.86 -11.24
CA ARG A 105 -11.74 -0.11 -10.68
C ARG A 105 -10.96 -0.98 -9.72
N VAL A 106 -9.65 -1.09 -9.93
CA VAL A 106 -8.78 -1.93 -9.09
C VAL A 106 -7.69 -1.08 -8.45
N LEU A 107 -7.73 -1.02 -7.13
CA LEU A 107 -6.63 -0.52 -6.31
C LEU A 107 -5.80 -1.74 -5.90
N CYS A 108 -4.48 -1.70 -6.07
CA CYS A 108 -3.60 -2.75 -5.60
C CYS A 108 -2.43 -2.17 -4.81
N ASN A 109 -1.91 -2.95 -3.87
CA ASN A 109 -0.61 -2.68 -3.27
C ASN A 109 0.52 -3.29 -4.13
N PRO A 110 1.79 -2.90 -3.91
CA PRO A 110 2.92 -3.46 -4.67
C PRO A 110 3.00 -4.99 -4.60
N ALA A 111 2.75 -5.60 -3.44
CA ALA A 111 2.75 -7.06 -3.30
C ALA A 111 1.72 -7.75 -4.21
N ALA A 112 0.51 -7.21 -4.34
CA ALA A 112 -0.49 -7.75 -5.27
C ALA A 112 -0.10 -7.54 -6.75
N LEU A 113 0.67 -6.49 -7.05
CA LEU A 113 1.22 -6.27 -8.39
C LEU A 113 2.24 -7.36 -8.77
N ASP A 114 3.06 -7.80 -7.81
CA ASP A 114 4.06 -8.85 -8.04
C ASP A 114 3.44 -10.22 -8.31
N VAL A 115 2.27 -10.52 -7.72
CA VAL A 115 1.56 -11.79 -7.92
C VAL A 115 1.08 -11.96 -9.36
N ALA A 116 0.43 -10.92 -9.92
CA ALA A 116 -0.27 -11.03 -11.21
C ALA A 116 -0.09 -9.79 -12.11
N PRO A 117 1.16 -9.42 -12.46
CA PRO A 117 1.44 -8.15 -13.13
C PRO A 117 0.78 -8.05 -14.52
N ALA A 118 0.82 -9.14 -15.31
CA ALA A 118 0.25 -9.15 -16.65
C ALA A 118 -1.28 -8.94 -16.64
N ARG A 119 -1.99 -9.57 -15.69
CA ARG A 119 -3.45 -9.45 -15.57
C ARG A 119 -3.87 -8.08 -15.03
N LEU A 120 -3.12 -7.52 -14.10
CA LEU A 120 -3.39 -6.16 -13.62
C LEU A 120 -3.20 -5.13 -14.74
N ARG A 121 -2.19 -5.32 -15.61
CA ARG A 121 -1.98 -4.44 -16.77
C ARG A 121 -3.03 -4.58 -17.85
N SER A 122 -3.70 -5.73 -17.97
CA SER A 122 -4.78 -5.90 -18.93
C SER A 122 -6.11 -5.28 -18.48
N LEU A 123 -6.22 -4.85 -17.21
CA LEU A 123 -7.43 -4.22 -16.70
C LEU A 123 -7.47 -2.72 -17.04
N PRO A 124 -8.65 -2.18 -17.34
CA PRO A 124 -8.79 -0.84 -17.90
C PRO A 124 -8.46 0.28 -16.90
N THR A 125 -8.63 0.05 -15.60
CA THR A 125 -8.50 1.10 -14.59
C THR A 125 -7.88 0.54 -13.32
N VAL A 126 -6.54 0.58 -13.27
CA VAL A 126 -5.75 0.11 -12.14
C VAL A 126 -4.93 1.24 -11.53
N ARG A 127 -4.94 1.32 -10.20
CA ARG A 127 -4.10 2.21 -9.42
C ARG A 127 -3.30 1.43 -8.39
N VAL A 128 -2.06 1.86 -8.18
CA VAL A 128 -1.15 1.32 -7.17
C VAL A 128 -1.10 2.28 -5.99
N LEU A 129 -1.32 1.76 -4.79
CA LEU A 129 -1.18 2.50 -3.54
C LEU A 129 -0.57 1.60 -2.47
N ARG A 130 0.46 2.09 -1.77
CA ARG A 130 0.90 1.49 -0.52
C ARG A 130 -0.17 1.69 0.53
N HIS A 131 -0.94 0.64 0.81
CA HIS A 131 -2.02 0.69 1.78
C HIS A 131 -2.06 -0.58 2.63
N GLU A 132 -2.54 -0.43 3.86
CA GLU A 132 -2.89 -1.53 4.76
C GLU A 132 -4.40 -1.83 4.74
N LEU A 133 -5.13 -1.43 3.67
CA LEU A 133 -6.53 -1.83 3.54
C LEU A 133 -6.64 -3.36 3.52
N CYS A 134 -7.68 -3.86 4.18
CA CYS A 134 -8.14 -5.22 4.00
C CYS A 134 -8.55 -5.46 2.54
N GLY A 135 -8.53 -6.74 2.12
CA GLY A 135 -9.03 -7.09 0.78
C GLY A 135 -10.51 -6.74 0.70
N ILE A 136 -10.91 -5.89 -0.24
CA ILE A 136 -12.31 -5.46 -0.38
C ILE A 136 -12.78 -5.56 -1.82
N VAL A 137 -14.02 -6.03 -2.01
CA VAL A 137 -14.75 -5.97 -3.28
C VAL A 137 -16.10 -5.33 -3.03
N VAL A 138 -16.36 -4.14 -3.57
CA VAL A 138 -17.66 -3.46 -3.50
C VAL A 138 -18.36 -3.55 -4.85
N VAL A 139 -19.58 -4.07 -4.86
CA VAL A 139 -20.40 -4.26 -6.06
C VAL A 139 -21.60 -3.31 -6.02
N ASP A 140 -21.73 -2.49 -7.06
CA ASP A 140 -22.83 -1.54 -7.30
C ASP A 140 -23.17 -0.58 -6.15
N GLY A 141 -22.31 -0.49 -5.13
CA GLY A 141 -22.61 0.24 -3.88
C GLY A 141 -23.72 -0.40 -3.05
N MET A 142 -24.04 -1.69 -3.29
CA MET A 142 -25.12 -2.42 -2.61
C MET A 142 -24.63 -3.58 -1.77
N SER A 143 -23.48 -4.17 -2.13
CA SER A 143 -22.87 -5.24 -1.38
C SER A 143 -21.35 -5.10 -1.38
N ALA A 144 -20.73 -5.60 -0.32
CA ALA A 144 -19.29 -5.64 -0.19
C ALA A 144 -18.83 -6.99 0.36
N PHE A 145 -17.71 -7.48 -0.16
CA PHE A 145 -16.93 -8.57 0.41
C PHE A 145 -15.71 -7.97 1.12
N LEU A 146 -15.42 -8.45 2.31
CA LEU A 146 -14.22 -8.09 3.08
C LEU A 146 -13.44 -9.35 3.41
N ARG A 147 -12.15 -9.33 3.10
CA ARG A 147 -11.16 -10.32 3.56
C ARG A 147 -10.41 -9.74 4.75
N LEU A 148 -10.61 -10.34 5.91
CA LEU A 148 -10.02 -9.96 7.18
C LEU A 148 -8.93 -10.97 7.54
N GLY A 149 -7.78 -10.49 8.00
CA GLY A 149 -6.65 -11.32 8.39
C GLY A 149 -5.47 -11.29 7.41
N ASN A 150 -4.32 -11.66 7.94
CA ASN A 150 -3.06 -11.70 7.20
C ASN A 150 -2.90 -13.06 6.50
N GLU A 151 -2.19 -13.05 5.38
CA GLU A 151 -1.84 -14.27 4.64
C GLU A 151 -1.09 -15.26 5.56
N GLY A 152 -1.55 -16.51 5.60
CA GLY A 152 -0.96 -17.56 6.43
C GLY A 152 -1.39 -17.56 7.89
N ALA A 153 -2.27 -16.65 8.33
CA ALA A 153 -2.88 -16.75 9.66
C ALA A 153 -3.98 -17.83 9.66
N ALA A 154 -4.03 -18.65 10.71
CA ALA A 154 -5.09 -19.64 10.92
C ALA A 154 -6.52 -19.03 11.03
N ASP A 155 -6.59 -17.70 11.12
CA ASP A 155 -7.79 -16.90 11.35
C ASP A 155 -8.16 -16.00 10.14
N GLU A 156 -7.85 -16.44 8.90
CA GLU A 156 -8.37 -15.75 7.73
C GLU A 156 -9.90 -15.81 7.72
N ARG A 157 -10.54 -14.63 7.72
CA ARG A 157 -11.99 -14.45 7.86
C ARG A 157 -12.52 -13.67 6.68
N ALA A 158 -13.74 -14.00 6.27
CA ALA A 158 -14.44 -13.30 5.22
C ALA A 158 -15.79 -12.83 5.75
N ALA A 159 -16.19 -11.64 5.30
CA ALA A 159 -17.49 -11.09 5.63
C ALA A 159 -18.18 -10.55 4.37
N VAL A 160 -19.48 -10.83 4.27
CA VAL A 160 -20.35 -10.20 3.28
C VAL A 160 -21.21 -9.16 3.98
N VAL A 161 -21.16 -7.94 3.45
CA VAL A 161 -21.89 -6.79 3.98
C VAL A 161 -22.91 -6.36 2.93
N THR A 162 -24.18 -6.33 3.31
CA THR A 162 -25.30 -5.87 2.47
C THR A 162 -26.05 -4.70 3.09
N ASP A 163 -25.76 -4.35 4.34
CA ASP A 163 -26.30 -3.15 4.97
C ASP A 163 -25.86 -1.90 4.19
N ARG A 164 -26.82 -1.10 3.75
CA ARG A 164 -26.58 0.04 2.85
C ARG A 164 -25.65 1.09 3.46
N ALA A 165 -25.77 1.35 4.76
CA ALA A 165 -24.94 2.35 5.44
C ALA A 165 -23.50 1.86 5.60
N ALA A 166 -23.32 0.58 5.96
CA ALA A 166 -22.02 -0.06 6.02
C ALA A 166 -21.35 -0.11 4.63
N VAL A 167 -22.07 -0.54 3.60
CA VAL A 167 -21.54 -0.57 2.22
C VAL A 167 -21.18 0.83 1.73
N SER A 168 -22.01 1.85 2.02
CA SER A 168 -21.70 3.23 1.67
C SER A 168 -20.43 3.74 2.37
N THR A 169 -20.23 3.38 3.64
CA THR A 169 -19.01 3.71 4.39
C THR A 169 -17.78 3.04 3.78
N LEU A 170 -17.88 1.75 3.44
CA LEU A 170 -16.82 1.01 2.77
C LEU A 170 -16.47 1.59 1.39
N GLN A 171 -17.49 2.03 0.65
CA GLN A 171 -17.31 2.71 -0.63
C GLN A 171 -16.60 4.07 -0.47
N LEU A 172 -16.90 4.82 0.58
CA LEU A 172 -16.20 6.07 0.91
C LEU A 172 -14.73 5.82 1.27
N LEU A 173 -14.45 4.80 2.09
CA LEU A 173 -13.09 4.37 2.42
C LEU A 173 -12.30 3.99 1.16
N TYR A 174 -12.93 3.20 0.29
CA TYR A 174 -12.36 2.85 -1.02
C TYR A 174 -12.08 4.10 -1.85
N ALA A 175 -13.04 5.01 -1.99
CA ALA A 175 -12.89 6.22 -2.79
C ALA A 175 -11.75 7.12 -2.27
N GLY A 176 -11.62 7.25 -0.95
CA GLY A 176 -10.51 7.98 -0.32
C GLY A 176 -9.15 7.35 -0.62
N ALA A 177 -9.05 6.03 -0.60
CA ALA A 177 -7.82 5.32 -1.02
C ALA A 177 -7.58 5.45 -2.53
N TRP A 178 -8.61 5.27 -3.35
CA TRP A 178 -8.55 5.40 -4.80
C TRP A 178 -7.97 6.74 -5.23
N SER A 179 -8.41 7.83 -4.62
CA SER A 179 -7.95 9.19 -4.94
C SER A 179 -6.44 9.38 -4.75
N ARG A 180 -5.84 8.66 -3.79
CA ARG A 180 -4.41 8.70 -3.47
C ARG A 180 -3.56 7.73 -4.30
N GLY A 181 -4.18 6.74 -4.93
CA GLY A 181 -3.47 5.77 -5.77
C GLY A 181 -2.91 6.39 -7.06
N ARG A 182 -1.72 5.97 -7.45
CA ARG A 182 -1.10 6.35 -8.74
C ARG A 182 -1.58 5.40 -9.84
N ARG A 183 -1.79 5.88 -11.07
CA ARG A 183 -2.19 4.98 -12.17
C ARG A 183 -1.08 3.97 -12.45
N LEU A 184 -1.46 2.74 -12.79
CA LEU A 184 -0.50 1.68 -13.09
C LEU A 184 0.39 2.03 -14.30
N VAL A 185 -0.13 2.76 -15.28
CA VAL A 185 0.65 3.26 -16.43
C VAL A 185 1.76 4.24 -16.03
N ASP A 186 1.58 4.93 -14.90
CA ASP A 186 2.57 5.85 -14.32
C ASP A 186 3.50 5.11 -13.32
N HIS A 187 3.32 3.80 -13.13
CA HIS A 187 4.18 2.98 -12.30
C HIS A 187 5.25 2.35 -13.20
N PRO A 188 6.49 2.87 -13.21
CA PRO A 188 7.55 2.29 -14.03
C PRO A 188 7.71 0.82 -13.64
N GLU A 189 7.71 -0.06 -14.64
CA GLU A 189 8.10 -1.44 -14.43
C GLU A 189 9.60 -1.43 -14.09
N PRO A 190 10.00 -1.94 -12.92
CA PRO A 190 11.42 -2.06 -12.65
C PRO A 190 12.03 -2.96 -13.72
N SER A 191 13.17 -2.53 -14.25
CA SER A 191 13.88 -3.30 -15.27
C SER A 191 14.05 -4.76 -14.80
N PRO A 192 14.13 -5.73 -15.71
CA PRO A 192 14.42 -7.12 -15.34
C PRO A 192 15.65 -7.27 -14.44
N ARG A 193 16.61 -6.32 -14.51
CA ARG A 193 17.78 -6.26 -13.62
C ARG A 193 17.40 -5.90 -12.20
N LEU A 194 16.60 -4.85 -12.00
CA LEU A 194 16.10 -4.45 -10.68
C LEU A 194 15.26 -5.55 -9.99
N ARG A 195 14.68 -6.46 -10.78
CA ARG A 195 13.93 -7.62 -10.29
C ARG A 195 14.79 -8.87 -10.04
N SER A 196 16.09 -8.83 -10.33
CA SER A 196 16.97 -9.97 -10.08
C SER A 196 17.16 -10.21 -8.58
N GLU A 197 17.23 -11.48 -8.19
CA GLU A 197 17.48 -11.90 -6.81
C GLU A 197 18.78 -11.30 -6.25
N LEU A 198 19.83 -11.20 -7.08
CA LEU A 198 21.07 -10.53 -6.70
C LEU A 198 20.84 -9.04 -6.38
N THR A 199 20.07 -8.34 -7.20
CA THR A 199 19.76 -6.91 -6.97
C THR A 199 18.94 -6.72 -5.71
N ARG A 200 17.94 -7.57 -5.46
CA ARG A 200 17.18 -7.57 -4.20
C ARG A 200 18.08 -7.69 -2.98
N ARG A 201 19.01 -8.65 -2.99
CA ARG A 201 19.98 -8.84 -1.90
C ARG A 201 20.92 -7.65 -1.74
N ILE A 202 21.38 -7.04 -2.83
CA ILE A 202 22.20 -5.82 -2.78
C ILE A 202 21.41 -4.66 -2.17
N LEU A 203 20.17 -4.45 -2.58
CA LEU A 203 19.27 -3.44 -2.03
C LEU A 203 19.04 -3.63 -0.52
N GLU A 204 18.94 -4.88 -0.04
CA GLU A 204 18.88 -5.18 1.40
C GLU A 204 20.17 -4.80 2.16
N GLN A 205 21.34 -5.02 1.56
CA GLN A 205 22.61 -4.57 2.14
C GLN A 205 22.69 -3.03 2.18
N LEU A 206 22.20 -2.34 1.14
CA LEU A 206 22.15 -0.87 1.09
C LEU A 206 21.19 -0.31 2.14
N ARG A 207 20.00 -0.90 2.27
CA ARG A 207 19.00 -0.54 3.30
C ARG A 207 19.55 -0.70 4.71
N SER A 208 20.34 -1.75 4.96
CA SER A 208 20.96 -2.00 6.26
C SER A 208 22.22 -1.18 6.54
N GLY A 209 22.64 -0.31 5.61
CA GLY A 209 23.78 0.58 5.80
C GLY A 209 25.14 -0.13 5.87
N ARG A 210 25.24 -1.38 5.38
CA ARG A 210 26.49 -2.14 5.41
C ARG A 210 27.51 -1.58 4.42
N THR A 211 28.79 -1.70 4.76
CA THR A 211 29.88 -1.29 3.85
C THR A 211 29.98 -2.23 2.64
N ASP A 212 30.49 -1.71 1.52
CA ASP A 212 30.65 -2.49 0.28
C ASP A 212 31.47 -3.78 0.51
N ALA A 213 32.50 -3.74 1.36
CA ALA A 213 33.35 -4.90 1.65
C ALA A 213 32.61 -5.99 2.43
N THR A 214 31.87 -5.60 3.47
CA THR A 214 31.04 -6.51 4.26
C THR A 214 29.92 -7.11 3.40
N ALA A 215 29.26 -6.28 2.60
CA ALA A 215 28.18 -6.70 1.71
C ALA A 215 28.68 -7.64 0.60
N ALA A 216 29.82 -7.34 -0.03
CA ALA A 216 30.42 -8.18 -1.05
C ALA A 216 30.79 -9.57 -0.49
N GLY A 217 31.37 -9.62 0.71
CA GLY A 217 31.67 -10.87 1.41
C GLY A 217 30.42 -11.69 1.71
N ALA A 218 29.36 -11.06 2.24
CA ALA A 218 28.09 -11.72 2.54
C ALA A 218 27.40 -12.29 1.30
N LEU A 219 27.59 -11.65 0.13
CA LEU A 219 27.01 -12.07 -1.15
C LEU A 219 27.95 -12.96 -1.98
N GLN A 220 29.13 -13.31 -1.46
CA GLN A 220 30.14 -14.14 -2.14
C GLN A 220 30.52 -13.62 -3.53
N VAL A 221 30.63 -12.29 -3.68
CA VAL A 221 31.08 -11.63 -4.92
C VAL A 221 32.31 -10.77 -4.67
N SER A 222 33.09 -10.50 -5.72
CA SER A 222 34.21 -9.57 -5.59
C SER A 222 33.73 -8.15 -5.26
N LEU A 223 34.54 -7.37 -4.53
CA LEU A 223 34.25 -5.96 -4.22
C LEU A 223 34.02 -5.12 -5.49
N ARG A 224 34.79 -5.40 -6.56
CA ARG A 224 34.63 -4.74 -7.86
C ARG A 224 33.26 -5.05 -8.47
N THR A 225 32.85 -6.32 -8.45
CA THR A 225 31.54 -6.76 -8.96
C THR A 225 30.41 -6.13 -8.18
N TYR A 226 30.50 -6.11 -6.85
CA TYR A 226 29.51 -5.48 -5.98
C TYR A 226 29.34 -3.99 -6.29
N ARG A 227 30.45 -3.23 -6.34
CA ARG A 227 30.42 -1.79 -6.65
C ARG A 227 29.85 -1.48 -8.02
N ARG A 228 30.15 -2.31 -9.02
CA ARG A 228 29.54 -2.17 -10.37
C ARG A 228 28.03 -2.31 -10.30
N HIS A 229 27.51 -3.33 -9.61
CA HIS A 229 26.08 -3.52 -9.45
C HIS A 229 25.42 -2.39 -8.66
N VAL A 230 26.04 -1.90 -7.58
CA VAL A 230 25.53 -0.73 -6.84
C VAL A 230 25.42 0.50 -7.73
N ALA A 231 26.44 0.78 -8.55
CA ALA A 231 26.42 1.92 -9.47
C ALA A 231 25.37 1.78 -10.59
N GLU A 232 25.09 0.56 -11.06
CA GLU A 232 23.99 0.27 -11.98
C GLU A 232 22.63 0.51 -11.32
N ILE A 233 22.43 -0.06 -10.12
CA ILE A 233 21.19 0.09 -9.35
C ILE A 233 20.92 1.56 -9.03
N MET A 234 21.92 2.31 -8.56
CA MET A 234 21.76 3.74 -8.26
C MET A 234 21.34 4.56 -9.48
N ARG A 235 21.91 4.25 -10.66
CA ARG A 235 21.50 4.91 -11.92
C ARG A 235 20.08 4.57 -12.32
N GLU A 236 19.70 3.30 -12.23
CA GLU A 236 18.34 2.87 -12.59
C GLU A 236 17.27 3.38 -11.60
N LEU A 237 17.64 3.63 -10.35
CA LEU A 237 16.76 4.20 -9.32
C LEU A 237 16.78 5.74 -9.26
N ASP A 238 17.61 6.39 -10.08
CA ASP A 238 17.88 7.83 -10.03
C ASP A 238 18.25 8.31 -8.60
N ALA A 239 19.15 7.56 -7.96
CA ALA A 239 19.59 7.81 -6.60
C ALA A 239 21.00 8.43 -6.57
N SER A 240 21.15 9.55 -5.86
CA SER A 240 22.41 10.25 -5.64
C SER A 240 23.22 9.69 -4.45
N SER A 241 22.59 8.88 -3.59
CA SER A 241 23.27 8.20 -2.49
C SER A 241 22.81 6.75 -2.31
N ARG A 242 23.67 5.94 -1.67
CA ARG A 242 23.36 4.53 -1.31
C ARG A 242 22.14 4.42 -0.40
N PHE A 243 22.03 5.34 0.56
CA PHE A 243 20.89 5.41 1.46
C PHE A 243 19.61 5.73 0.70
N GLN A 244 19.66 6.75 -0.16
CA GLN A 244 18.53 7.10 -1.03
C GLN A 244 18.14 5.93 -1.94
N ALA A 245 19.09 5.18 -2.49
CA ALA A 245 18.78 3.99 -3.29
C ALA A 245 18.01 2.93 -2.48
N GLY A 246 18.38 2.71 -1.21
CA GLY A 246 17.65 1.84 -0.29
C GLY A 246 16.22 2.33 -0.02
N VAL A 247 16.05 3.63 0.25
CA VAL A 247 14.73 4.24 0.47
C VAL A 247 13.86 4.16 -0.79
N ARG A 248 14.43 4.51 -1.96
CA ARG A 248 13.74 4.49 -3.25
C ARG A 248 13.33 3.08 -3.65
N ALA A 249 14.16 2.08 -3.33
CA ALA A 249 13.81 0.68 -3.52
C ALA A 249 12.60 0.27 -2.66
N VAL A 250 12.50 0.75 -1.42
CA VAL A 250 11.29 0.58 -0.61
C VAL A 250 10.12 1.29 -1.29
N GLU A 251 10.23 2.57 -1.66
CA GLU A 251 9.16 3.36 -2.30
C GLU A 251 8.61 2.75 -3.60
N LEU A 252 9.48 2.11 -4.39
CA LEU A 252 9.15 1.43 -5.64
C LEU A 252 8.71 -0.02 -5.46
N GLY A 253 8.85 -0.58 -4.25
CA GLY A 253 8.33 -1.91 -3.90
C GLY A 253 9.30 -3.04 -4.21
N LEU A 254 10.56 -2.70 -4.49
CA LEU A 254 11.64 -3.67 -4.68
C LEU A 254 12.06 -4.34 -3.37
N LEU A 255 11.79 -3.68 -2.25
CA LEU A 255 11.99 -4.19 -0.90
C LEU A 255 10.71 -4.04 -0.09
N HIS A 256 10.47 -5.02 0.77
CA HIS A 256 9.40 -4.96 1.77
C HIS A 256 9.90 -4.14 2.98
N GLU A 257 9.03 -3.33 3.59
CA GLU A 257 9.31 -2.75 4.90
C GLU A 257 9.41 -3.91 5.90
N THR A 258 10.63 -4.15 6.41
CA THR A 258 10.81 -5.05 7.54
C THR A 258 10.43 -4.23 8.76
N ARG A 259 9.20 -4.40 9.23
CA ARG A 259 8.74 -3.87 10.53
C ARG A 259 9.35 -4.69 11.65
#